data_AF-A0A3N5YFA2-F1
#
_entry.id   AF-A0A3N5YFA2-F1
#
_cell.length_a   1.000
_cell.length_b   1.000
_cell.length_c   1.000
_cell.angle_alpha   90.00
_cell.angle_beta   90.00
_cell.angle_gamma   90.00
#
_symmetry.space_group_name_H-M   'P 1'
#
loop_
_entity.id
_entity.type
_entity.pdbx_description
1 polymer ?
#
loop_
_entity_poly.entity_id
_entity_poly.type
_entity_poly.pdbx_seq_one_letter_code
_entity_poly.pdbx_strand_id
1 'polypeptide(L)'
;MRTLIKPRAVRPGDRVAVVAPASPFDPEQLEAGLCELRRLGFEPVVDDRTFARRGYVAGPPEVRARALQDALDDPGIACVMAARGGYGSVQILPLLDPVAVARARKLIVGYSDLTSLLSFLTCQVGLACAHGPTVSDRLGRGRYDEASLLATLSGQEPPGVLVAPGLETLVEGEANGFLFGGNLTQLAASLGTPYAFDPPAGCLLLLEDVNERPYRLDRLWTQLRLAGILDRAAGIVLADFPGCDEPGGEVAAREVFAELARSFAGPVVFGLPTGHTAVPLTVPLGVRARILAGSRPAVVIEEKGTE
;
A
#
# COMPACT_ATOMS: atom_id res chain seq x y z
N MET A 1 -7.03 17.16 12.75
CA MET A 1 -6.33 16.35 11.73
C MET A 1 -5.11 17.11 11.28
N ARG A 2 -3.91 16.49 11.24
CA ARG A 2 -2.80 17.05 10.46
C ARG A 2 -3.21 17.04 8.99
N THR A 3 -2.94 18.12 8.26
CA THR A 3 -3.13 18.16 6.81
C THR A 3 -2.17 17.15 6.16
N LEU A 4 -2.70 16.24 5.34
CA LEU A 4 -1.88 15.28 4.59
C LEU A 4 -1.12 16.01 3.48
N ILE A 5 0.20 15.85 3.49
CA ILE A 5 1.13 16.40 2.51
C ILE A 5 1.08 15.53 1.27
N LYS A 6 0.90 16.15 0.11
CA LYS A 6 1.02 15.47 -1.18
C LYS A 6 2.49 15.44 -1.61
N PRO A 7 3.03 14.26 -1.98
CA PRO A 7 4.33 14.18 -2.62
C PRO A 7 4.38 14.94 -3.93
N ARG A 8 5.58 15.26 -4.38
CA ARG A 8 5.82 15.86 -5.68
C ARG A 8 5.43 14.89 -6.79
N ALA A 9 4.80 15.43 -7.81
CA ALA A 9 4.45 14.66 -8.98
C ALA A 9 5.69 14.22 -9.79
N VAL A 10 5.66 12.99 -10.29
CA VAL A 10 6.74 12.36 -11.06
C VAL A 10 6.50 12.56 -12.55
N ARG A 11 7.55 12.86 -13.30
CA ARG A 11 7.52 13.17 -14.74
C ARG A 11 8.38 12.19 -15.53
N PRO A 12 8.09 11.96 -16.82
CA PRO A 12 9.01 11.25 -17.69
C PRO A 12 10.39 11.93 -17.67
N GLY A 13 11.45 11.13 -17.58
CA GLY A 13 12.84 11.55 -17.39
C GLY A 13 13.27 11.68 -15.93
N ASP A 14 12.34 11.66 -14.97
CA ASP A 14 12.70 11.74 -13.56
C ASP A 14 13.42 10.49 -13.07
N ARG A 15 14.33 10.70 -12.11
CA ARG A 15 15.06 9.62 -11.46
C ARG A 15 14.21 8.98 -10.36
N VAL A 16 14.11 7.65 -10.39
CA VAL A 16 13.36 6.84 -9.42
C VAL A 16 14.34 5.98 -8.64
N ALA A 17 14.48 6.24 -7.35
CA ALA A 17 15.33 5.43 -6.50
C ALA A 17 14.65 4.08 -6.18
N VAL A 18 15.40 2.99 -6.31
CA VAL A 18 14.96 1.65 -5.92
C VAL A 18 15.71 1.21 -4.67
N VAL A 19 14.97 0.96 -3.60
CA VAL A 19 15.52 0.61 -2.27
C VAL A 19 14.89 -0.67 -1.73
N ALA A 20 15.59 -1.41 -0.86
CA ALA A 20 15.07 -2.64 -0.26
C ALA A 20 14.88 -2.50 1.26
N PRO A 21 13.77 -1.88 1.71
CA PRO A 21 13.52 -1.67 3.13
C PRO A 21 13.08 -2.96 3.85
N ALA A 22 12.85 -4.07 3.15
CA ALA A 22 12.33 -5.32 3.69
C ALA A 22 13.24 -6.52 3.34
N SER A 23 12.73 -7.51 2.60
CA SER A 23 13.47 -8.73 2.26
C SER A 23 14.39 -8.56 1.05
N PRO A 24 15.41 -9.41 0.91
CA PRO A 24 16.19 -9.51 -0.31
C PRO A 24 15.31 -9.96 -1.48
N PHE A 25 15.78 -9.65 -2.68
CA PHE A 25 15.06 -9.91 -3.91
C PHE A 25 15.90 -10.74 -4.89
N ASP A 26 15.26 -11.12 -6.00
CA ASP A 26 15.89 -11.81 -7.11
C ASP A 26 16.55 -10.76 -8.03
N PRO A 27 17.87 -10.78 -8.23
CA PRO A 27 18.56 -9.81 -9.09
C PRO A 27 18.07 -9.81 -10.55
N GLU A 28 17.68 -10.96 -11.10
CA GLU A 28 17.20 -11.03 -12.49
C GLU A 28 15.84 -10.34 -12.62
N GLN A 29 14.95 -10.57 -11.64
CA GLN A 29 13.65 -9.90 -11.59
C GLN A 29 13.78 -8.41 -11.27
N LEU A 30 14.81 -8.02 -10.49
CA LEU A 30 15.12 -6.60 -10.30
C LEU A 30 15.48 -5.98 -11.65
N GLU A 31 16.42 -6.55 -12.41
CA GLU A 31 16.83 -5.98 -13.69
C GLU A 31 15.66 -5.88 -14.67
N ALA A 32 14.79 -6.90 -14.73
CA ALA A 32 13.56 -6.82 -15.51
C ALA A 32 12.68 -5.64 -15.08
N GLY A 33 12.55 -5.39 -13.78
CA GLY A 33 11.83 -4.25 -13.23
C GLY A 33 12.49 -2.89 -13.53
N LEU A 34 13.82 -2.82 -13.56
CA LEU A 34 14.56 -1.61 -13.95
C LEU A 34 14.35 -1.31 -15.45
N CYS A 35 14.38 -2.35 -16.30
CA CYS A 35 14.03 -2.23 -17.71
C CYS A 35 12.59 -1.72 -17.89
N GLU A 36 11.65 -2.20 -17.07
CA GLU A 36 10.27 -1.73 -17.11
C GLU A 36 10.14 -0.25 -16.70
N LEU A 37 10.84 0.19 -15.66
CA LEU A 37 10.89 1.61 -15.29
C LEU A 37 11.44 2.49 -16.44
N ARG A 38 12.48 2.01 -17.13
CA ARG A 38 13.01 2.70 -18.33
C ARG A 38 11.99 2.75 -19.46
N ARG A 39 11.23 1.66 -19.69
CA ARG A 39 10.15 1.61 -20.69
C ARG A 39 9.04 2.61 -20.37
N LEU A 40 8.68 2.77 -19.09
CA LEU A 40 7.73 3.78 -18.62
C LEU A 40 8.28 5.21 -18.70
N GLY A 41 9.54 5.39 -19.09
CA GLY A 41 10.17 6.69 -19.30
C GLY A 41 10.85 7.26 -18.06
N PHE A 42 11.16 6.46 -17.04
CA PHE A 42 11.89 6.90 -15.84
C PHE A 42 13.35 6.46 -15.86
N GLU A 43 14.19 7.14 -15.07
CA GLU A 43 15.59 6.76 -14.87
C GLU A 43 15.78 6.04 -13.52
N PRO A 44 15.84 4.69 -13.48
CA PRO A 44 15.99 3.98 -12.23
C PRO A 44 17.41 4.15 -11.64
N VAL A 45 17.48 4.42 -10.34
CA VAL A 45 18.74 4.57 -9.57
C VAL A 45 18.76 3.54 -8.46
N VAL A 46 19.79 2.72 -8.41
CA VAL A 46 19.95 1.67 -7.39
C VAL A 46 21.25 1.90 -6.63
N ASP A 47 21.17 1.96 -5.30
CA ASP A 47 22.34 2.02 -4.43
C ASP A 47 22.83 0.61 -4.09
N ASP A 48 24.14 0.39 -4.02
CA ASP A 48 24.77 -0.93 -3.73
C ASP A 48 24.27 -1.56 -2.42
N ARG A 49 23.92 -0.75 -1.42
CA ARG A 49 23.36 -1.22 -0.14
C ARG A 49 22.03 -1.97 -0.31
N THR A 50 21.32 -1.73 -1.41
CA THR A 50 20.08 -2.43 -1.77
C THR A 50 20.31 -3.95 -1.93
N PHE A 51 21.53 -4.37 -2.27
CA PHE A 51 21.91 -5.78 -2.42
C PHE A 51 22.41 -6.44 -1.13
N ALA A 52 22.50 -5.69 -0.02
CA ALA A 52 22.93 -6.23 1.26
C ALA A 52 22.01 -7.39 1.71
N ARG A 53 22.57 -8.33 2.48
CA ARG A 53 21.83 -9.49 2.99
C ARG A 53 22.16 -9.73 4.46
N ARG A 54 21.12 -10.01 5.25
CA ARG A 54 21.24 -10.48 6.64
C ARG A 54 20.07 -11.41 6.93
N GLY A 55 20.28 -12.72 6.80
CA GLY A 55 19.20 -13.69 6.94
C GLY A 55 18.06 -13.41 5.95
N TYR A 56 16.84 -13.22 6.47
CA TYR A 56 15.63 -12.97 5.68
C TYR A 56 15.37 -11.48 5.34
N VAL A 57 16.26 -10.55 5.75
CA VAL A 57 16.18 -9.11 5.43
C VAL A 57 17.30 -8.65 4.49
N ALA A 58 17.07 -7.58 3.72
CA ALA A 58 18.01 -6.95 2.79
C ALA A 58 19.09 -6.12 3.52
N GLY A 59 19.75 -6.73 4.50
CA GLY A 59 20.81 -6.12 5.29
C GLY A 59 20.36 -5.59 6.67
N PRO A 60 21.30 -5.13 7.50
CA PRO A 60 21.01 -4.52 8.79
C PRO A 60 20.02 -3.34 8.67
N PRO A 61 19.16 -3.10 9.68
CA PRO A 61 18.16 -2.03 9.62
C PRO A 61 18.79 -0.64 9.43
N GLU A 62 19.99 -0.38 9.99
CA GLU A 62 20.71 0.87 9.82
C GLU A 62 21.11 1.12 8.36
N VAL A 63 21.52 0.06 7.66
CA VAL A 63 21.90 0.12 6.25
C VAL A 63 20.67 0.41 5.38
N ARG A 64 19.56 -0.30 5.63
CA ARG A 64 18.30 -0.10 4.88
C ARG A 64 17.67 1.26 5.14
N ALA A 65 17.61 1.69 6.40
CA ALA A 65 17.10 3.00 6.78
C ALA A 65 17.95 4.12 6.17
N ARG A 66 19.28 3.98 6.20
CA ARG A 66 20.17 4.98 5.60
C ARG A 66 20.04 5.05 4.09
N ALA A 67 19.92 3.92 3.40
CA ALA A 67 19.70 3.90 1.94
C ALA A 67 18.37 4.58 1.56
N LEU A 68 17.29 4.34 2.33
CA LEU A 68 16.03 5.05 2.15
C LEU A 68 16.18 6.56 2.42
N GLN A 69 16.82 6.95 3.52
CA GLN A 69 17.00 8.36 3.88
C GLN A 69 17.85 9.12 2.85
N ASP A 70 18.95 8.54 2.38
CA ASP A 70 19.79 9.16 1.34
C ASP A 70 19.01 9.35 0.03
N ALA A 71 18.17 8.38 -0.36
CA ALA A 71 17.28 8.52 -1.51
C ALA A 71 16.20 9.60 -1.30
N LEU A 72 15.73 9.81 -0.07
CA LEU A 72 14.80 10.88 0.28
C LEU A 72 15.47 12.25 0.31
N ASP A 73 16.75 12.33 0.69
CA ASP A 73 17.51 13.57 0.79
C ASP A 73 18.09 14.03 -0.55
N ASP A 74 18.33 13.12 -1.52
CA ASP A 74 18.88 13.49 -2.84
C ASP A 74 17.89 14.33 -3.66
N PRO A 75 18.12 15.64 -3.90
CA PRO A 75 17.19 16.48 -4.65
C PRO A 75 16.99 16.04 -6.11
N GLY A 76 17.88 15.19 -6.65
CA GLY A 76 17.77 14.62 -7.99
C GLY A 76 16.86 13.41 -8.09
N ILE A 77 16.36 12.85 -6.98
CA ILE A 77 15.38 11.74 -6.97
C ILE A 77 13.97 12.30 -6.83
N ALA A 78 13.05 11.90 -7.72
CA ALA A 78 11.65 12.33 -7.66
C ALA A 78 10.77 11.39 -6.84
N CYS A 79 11.05 10.08 -6.90
CA CYS A 79 10.23 9.02 -6.32
C CYS A 79 11.10 7.89 -5.77
N VAL A 80 10.60 7.20 -4.75
CA VAL A 80 11.22 5.99 -4.20
C VAL A 80 10.27 4.82 -4.41
N MET A 81 10.72 3.78 -5.10
CA MET A 81 9.99 2.53 -5.24
C MET A 81 10.73 1.42 -4.50
N ALA A 82 10.00 0.62 -3.73
CA ALA A 82 10.63 -0.50 -3.05
C ALA A 82 10.91 -1.64 -4.03
N ALA A 83 12.09 -2.25 -3.88
CA ALA A 83 12.52 -3.40 -4.65
C ALA A 83 11.59 -4.60 -4.42
N ARG A 84 11.23 -4.86 -3.16
CA ARG A 84 10.38 -5.98 -2.72
C ARG A 84 9.79 -5.71 -1.34
N GLY A 85 8.65 -6.33 -1.05
CA GLY A 85 8.14 -6.52 0.32
C GLY A 85 8.87 -7.66 1.05
N GLY A 86 8.12 -8.55 1.70
CA GLY A 86 8.66 -9.71 2.42
C GLY A 86 8.59 -9.53 3.94
N TYR A 87 9.71 -9.25 4.59
CA TYR A 87 9.73 -8.87 6.00
C TYR A 87 10.85 -7.88 6.29
N GLY A 88 10.59 -6.94 7.21
CA GLY A 88 11.63 -6.16 7.89
C GLY A 88 11.48 -4.66 7.78
N SER A 89 10.50 -4.14 7.03
CA SER A 89 10.28 -2.68 6.93
C SER A 89 9.91 -2.04 8.28
N VAL A 90 9.24 -2.77 9.17
CA VAL A 90 9.00 -2.28 10.55
C VAL A 90 10.29 -1.99 11.32
N GLN A 91 11.39 -2.67 11.01
CA GLN A 91 12.66 -2.52 11.73
C GLN A 91 13.37 -1.20 11.41
N ILE A 92 13.02 -0.53 10.31
CA ILE A 92 13.65 0.74 9.93
C ILE A 92 12.92 1.95 10.51
N LEU A 93 11.66 1.81 10.94
CA LEU A 93 10.85 2.94 11.41
C LEU A 93 11.49 3.73 12.56
N PRO A 94 12.12 3.11 13.57
CA PRO A 94 12.82 3.84 14.64
C PRO A 94 14.05 4.63 14.21
N LEU A 95 14.53 4.41 12.98
CA LEU A 95 15.74 5.01 12.45
C LEU A 95 15.43 6.15 11.46
N LEU A 96 14.15 6.38 11.15
CA LEU A 96 13.72 7.45 10.25
C LEU A 96 13.33 8.69 11.06
N ASP A 97 13.71 9.87 10.57
CA ASP A 97 13.23 11.15 11.10
C ASP A 97 11.92 11.53 10.38
N PRO A 98 10.75 11.52 11.07
CA PRO A 98 9.48 11.88 10.46
C PRO A 98 9.48 13.29 9.84
N VAL A 99 10.23 14.23 10.41
CA VAL A 99 10.30 15.61 9.90
C VAL A 99 11.11 15.67 8.61
N ALA A 100 12.22 14.94 8.53
CA ALA A 100 13.01 14.84 7.31
C ALA A 100 12.23 14.14 6.19
N VAL A 101 11.55 13.03 6.50
CA VAL A 101 10.71 12.30 5.55
C VAL A 101 9.58 13.19 5.01
N ALA A 102 8.88 13.93 5.88
CA ALA A 102 7.85 14.89 5.45
C ALA A 102 8.41 15.97 4.53
N ARG A 103 9.60 16.50 4.84
CA ARG A 103 10.26 17.58 4.08
C ARG A 103 10.67 17.14 2.68
N ALA A 104 11.07 15.87 2.52
CA ALA A 104 11.45 15.32 1.21
C ALA A 104 10.31 15.43 0.19
N ARG A 105 9.06 15.25 0.64
CA ARG A 105 7.85 15.27 -0.21
C ARG A 105 7.99 14.35 -1.43
N LYS A 106 8.57 13.16 -1.25
CA LYS A 106 8.72 12.17 -2.33
C LYS A 106 7.72 11.05 -2.18
N LEU A 107 7.18 10.60 -3.31
CA LEU A 107 6.24 9.49 -3.30
C LEU A 107 7.01 8.21 -2.98
N ILE A 108 6.47 7.41 -2.06
CA ILE A 108 6.98 6.08 -1.74
C ILE A 108 5.94 5.06 -2.22
N VAL A 109 6.39 4.10 -3.04
CA VAL A 109 5.54 3.06 -3.62
C VAL A 109 5.95 1.68 -3.11
N GLY A 110 4.97 0.90 -2.65
CA GLY A 110 5.16 -0.48 -2.21
C GLY A 110 3.85 -1.13 -1.76
N TYR A 111 3.90 -2.40 -1.40
CA TYR A 111 2.75 -3.13 -0.84
C TYR A 111 3.23 -4.28 0.07
N SER A 112 2.31 -5.08 0.62
CA SER A 112 2.66 -6.22 1.50
C SER A 112 3.32 -5.75 2.81
N ASP A 113 4.44 -6.32 3.22
CA ASP A 113 5.24 -5.90 4.39
C ASP A 113 5.44 -4.38 4.49
N LEU A 114 5.61 -3.72 3.33
CA LEU A 114 5.82 -2.28 3.23
C LEU A 114 4.67 -1.45 3.77
N THR A 115 3.51 -2.07 4.00
CA THR A 115 2.41 -1.48 4.76
C THR A 115 2.87 -0.88 6.08
N SER A 116 3.85 -1.48 6.77
CA SER A 116 4.44 -0.89 7.99
C SER A 116 5.07 0.49 7.74
N LEU A 117 5.70 0.68 6.58
CA LEU A 117 6.23 1.98 6.15
C LEU A 117 5.11 2.90 5.68
N LEU A 118 4.18 2.42 4.86
CA LEU A 118 3.07 3.23 4.32
C LEU A 118 2.12 3.74 5.43
N SER A 119 1.87 2.93 6.45
CA SER A 119 1.08 3.32 7.62
C SER A 119 1.80 4.38 8.45
N PHE A 120 3.11 4.25 8.65
CA PHE A 120 3.94 5.26 9.29
C PHE A 120 3.89 6.60 8.54
N LEU A 121 4.03 6.57 7.19
CA LEU A 121 3.94 7.77 6.36
C LEU A 121 2.58 8.46 6.50
N THR A 122 1.49 7.71 6.42
CA THR A 122 0.14 8.29 6.41
C THR A 122 -0.34 8.70 7.81
N CYS A 123 -0.09 7.89 8.84
CA CYS A 123 -0.60 8.13 10.19
C CYS A 123 0.30 9.06 11.03
N GLN A 124 1.62 9.01 10.85
CA GLN A 124 2.56 9.74 11.72
C GLN A 124 3.25 10.92 11.04
N VAL A 125 3.78 10.68 9.83
CA VAL A 125 4.43 11.72 9.03
C VAL A 125 3.39 12.67 8.46
N GLY A 126 2.22 12.14 8.09
CA GLY A 126 1.19 12.87 7.36
C GLY A 126 1.57 13.09 5.90
N LEU A 127 2.24 12.12 5.27
CA LEU A 127 2.63 12.14 3.86
C LEU A 127 1.81 11.09 3.09
N ALA A 128 1.17 11.49 2.00
CA ALA A 128 0.50 10.55 1.10
C ALA A 128 1.54 9.62 0.42
N CYS A 129 1.13 8.39 0.16
CA CYS A 129 2.00 7.36 -0.44
C CYS A 129 1.19 6.49 -1.40
N ALA A 130 1.79 5.47 -2.01
CA ALA A 130 1.05 4.57 -2.90
C ALA A 130 1.19 3.11 -2.46
N HIS A 131 0.05 2.46 -2.26
CA HIS A 131 -0.04 1.01 -2.24
C HIS A 131 0.04 0.51 -3.67
N GLY A 132 1.19 -0.01 -4.08
CA GLY A 132 1.49 -0.27 -5.48
C GLY A 132 2.63 -1.25 -5.71
N PRO A 133 2.89 -1.59 -6.98
CA PRO A 133 3.78 -2.69 -7.34
C PRO A 133 5.24 -2.42 -6.93
N THR A 134 5.92 -3.46 -6.45
CA THR A 134 7.37 -3.41 -6.17
C THR A 134 8.19 -3.80 -7.41
N VAL A 135 9.39 -3.23 -7.52
CA VAL A 135 10.21 -3.30 -8.75
C VAL A 135 10.59 -4.73 -9.15
N SER A 136 11.10 -5.54 -8.21
CA SER A 136 11.58 -6.91 -8.47
C SER A 136 10.47 -7.98 -8.45
N ASP A 137 9.21 -7.60 -8.20
CA ASP A 137 8.09 -8.55 -8.23
C ASP A 137 7.08 -8.18 -9.31
N ARG A 138 6.11 -7.32 -8.99
CA ARG A 138 5.03 -6.98 -9.92
C ARG A 138 5.52 -6.29 -11.20
N LEU A 139 6.43 -5.32 -11.08
CA LEU A 139 7.01 -4.62 -12.24
C LEU A 139 7.88 -5.56 -13.08
N GLY A 140 8.85 -6.24 -12.48
CA GLY A 140 9.76 -7.15 -13.18
C GLY A 140 9.07 -8.33 -13.87
N ARG A 141 7.85 -8.67 -13.45
CA ARG A 141 7.02 -9.71 -14.07
C ARG A 141 6.01 -9.17 -15.09
N GLY A 142 5.95 -7.86 -15.31
CA GLY A 142 4.93 -7.23 -16.17
C GLY A 142 3.50 -7.46 -15.66
N ARG A 143 3.33 -7.55 -14.34
CA ARG A 143 2.07 -7.90 -13.67
C ARG A 143 1.60 -6.73 -12.82
N TYR A 144 1.13 -5.67 -13.46
CA TYR A 144 0.56 -4.50 -12.81
C TYR A 144 -0.30 -3.74 -13.80
N ASP A 145 -1.22 -2.92 -13.28
CA ASP A 145 -1.99 -2.01 -14.12
C ASP A 145 -1.19 -0.71 -14.35
N GLU A 146 -0.74 -0.52 -15.59
CA GLU A 146 0.09 0.63 -15.97
C GLU A 146 -0.65 1.97 -15.80
N ALA A 147 -1.93 2.01 -16.16
CA ALA A 147 -2.73 3.23 -16.12
C ALA A 147 -2.84 3.79 -14.69
N SER A 148 -3.17 2.96 -13.70
CA SER A 148 -3.26 3.37 -12.30
C SER A 148 -1.91 3.75 -11.70
N LEU A 149 -0.82 3.08 -12.10
CA LEU A 149 0.53 3.46 -11.69
C LEU A 149 0.89 4.86 -12.21
N LEU A 150 0.75 5.10 -13.51
CA LEU A 150 1.09 6.38 -14.13
C LEU A 150 0.17 7.51 -13.66
N ALA A 151 -1.12 7.25 -13.46
CA ALA A 151 -2.06 8.24 -12.89
C ALA A 151 -1.64 8.64 -11.47
N THR A 152 -1.23 7.68 -10.64
CA THR A 152 -0.77 7.94 -9.27
C THR A 152 0.56 8.69 -9.23
N LEU A 153 1.51 8.33 -10.09
CA LEU A 153 2.82 8.97 -10.17
C LEU A 153 2.71 10.42 -10.69
N SER A 154 1.92 10.65 -11.74
CA SER A 154 1.92 11.92 -12.47
C SER A 154 1.11 13.03 -11.82
N GLY A 155 0.08 12.74 -11.02
CA GLY A 155 -0.72 13.77 -10.35
C GLY A 155 -1.36 14.79 -11.31
N GLN A 156 -1.51 14.46 -12.60
CA GLN A 156 -2.13 15.38 -13.58
C GLN A 156 -3.61 15.57 -13.28
N GLU A 157 -4.30 14.48 -12.95
CA GLU A 157 -5.70 14.42 -12.55
C GLU A 157 -5.87 13.41 -11.40
N PRO A 158 -6.96 13.48 -10.61
CA PRO A 158 -7.31 12.37 -9.73
C PRO A 158 -7.44 11.06 -10.55
N PRO A 159 -6.97 9.91 -10.04
CA PRO A 159 -7.13 8.63 -10.74
C PRO A 159 -8.60 8.27 -11.09
N GLY A 160 -9.58 8.85 -10.38
CA GLY A 160 -10.98 8.63 -10.65
C GLY A 160 -11.44 7.24 -10.23
N VAL A 161 -12.32 6.62 -11.02
CA VAL A 161 -12.87 5.29 -10.72
C VAL A 161 -11.80 4.23 -10.90
N LEU A 162 -11.55 3.45 -9.85
CA LEU A 162 -10.69 2.28 -9.91
C LEU A 162 -11.42 1.15 -10.64
N VAL A 163 -10.87 0.73 -11.79
CA VAL A 163 -11.51 -0.27 -12.66
C VAL A 163 -11.39 -1.66 -12.03
N ALA A 164 -12.50 -2.17 -11.51
CA ALA A 164 -12.56 -3.45 -10.81
C ALA A 164 -13.79 -4.25 -11.26
N PRO A 165 -13.69 -5.06 -12.33
CA PRO A 165 -14.84 -5.80 -12.87
C PRO A 165 -15.48 -6.80 -11.90
N GLY A 166 -14.70 -7.31 -10.93
CA GLY A 166 -15.14 -8.25 -9.90
C GLY A 166 -15.60 -7.60 -8.60
N LEU A 167 -15.67 -6.26 -8.54
CA LEU A 167 -16.05 -5.55 -7.33
C LEU A 167 -17.51 -5.84 -6.98
N GLU A 168 -17.76 -6.23 -5.74
CA GLU A 168 -19.10 -6.51 -5.22
C GLU A 168 -19.39 -5.73 -3.92
N THR A 169 -20.66 -5.54 -3.64
CA THR A 169 -21.15 -4.93 -2.41
C THR A 169 -21.39 -6.02 -1.36
N LEU A 170 -20.76 -5.90 -0.18
CA LEU A 170 -21.08 -6.70 0.99
C LEU A 170 -22.06 -5.99 1.94
N VAL A 171 -21.88 -4.67 2.09
CA VAL A 171 -22.78 -3.79 2.86
C VAL A 171 -23.05 -2.54 2.02
N GLU A 172 -24.33 -2.26 1.76
CA GLU A 172 -24.75 -1.11 0.96
C GLU A 172 -24.50 0.22 1.68
N GLY A 173 -24.37 1.29 0.89
CA GLY A 173 -24.25 2.66 1.37
C GLY A 173 -23.21 3.46 0.60
N GLU A 174 -22.95 4.66 1.08
CA GLU A 174 -21.93 5.55 0.52
C GLU A 174 -21.08 6.15 1.64
N ALA A 175 -19.79 6.26 1.39
CA ALA A 175 -18.86 6.87 2.33
C ALA A 175 -17.77 7.63 1.60
N ASN A 176 -17.33 8.73 2.18
CA ASN A 176 -16.19 9.50 1.69
C ASN A 176 -15.23 9.81 2.84
N GLY A 177 -13.94 9.82 2.55
CA GLY A 177 -12.92 10.10 3.55
C GLY A 177 -11.53 9.98 2.97
N PHE A 178 -10.52 10.21 3.82
CA PHE A 178 -9.15 9.88 3.45
C PHE A 178 -8.95 8.36 3.50
N LEU A 179 -8.34 7.80 2.46
CA LEU A 179 -8.08 6.36 2.34
C LEU A 179 -6.77 5.99 3.04
N PHE A 180 -6.82 5.02 3.94
CA PHE A 180 -5.67 4.45 4.65
C PHE A 180 -5.70 2.93 4.55
N GLY A 181 -4.58 2.26 4.82
CA GLY A 181 -4.55 0.82 5.00
C GLY A 181 -3.42 0.14 4.23
N GLY A 182 -3.69 -1.06 3.71
CA GLY A 182 -2.71 -1.96 3.10
C GLY A 182 -2.89 -3.39 3.59
N ASN A 183 -1.78 -4.09 3.82
CA ASN A 183 -1.77 -5.48 4.25
C ASN A 183 -2.35 -5.67 5.66
N LEU A 184 -3.44 -6.43 5.77
CA LEU A 184 -4.21 -6.64 7.00
C LEU A 184 -3.34 -7.20 8.14
N THR A 185 -2.52 -8.21 7.86
CA THR A 185 -1.59 -8.79 8.83
C THR A 185 -0.60 -7.76 9.37
N GLN A 186 -0.02 -6.92 8.51
CA GLN A 186 0.91 -5.86 8.96
C GLN A 186 0.21 -4.78 9.80
N LEU A 187 -0.99 -4.36 9.41
CA LEU A 187 -1.77 -3.37 10.17
C LEU A 187 -2.07 -3.91 11.58
N ALA A 188 -2.55 -5.14 11.70
CA ALA A 188 -2.83 -5.77 12.99
C ALA A 188 -1.57 -5.99 13.82
N ALA A 189 -0.45 -6.39 13.21
CA ALA A 189 0.82 -6.60 13.90
C ALA A 189 1.45 -5.30 14.43
N SER A 190 1.09 -4.14 13.87
CA SER A 190 1.59 -2.84 14.34
C SER A 190 0.99 -2.39 15.68
N LEU A 191 -0.17 -2.94 16.06
CA LEU A 191 -0.91 -2.51 17.25
C LEU A 191 -0.10 -2.73 18.54
N GLY A 192 -0.17 -1.77 19.46
CA GLY A 192 0.59 -1.81 20.71
C GLY A 192 2.04 -1.35 20.58
N THR A 193 2.46 -0.84 19.42
CA THR A 193 3.78 -0.24 19.19
C THR A 193 3.69 1.28 19.01
N PRO A 194 4.80 2.02 19.13
CA PRO A 194 4.85 3.44 18.76
C PRO A 194 4.53 3.71 17.28
N TYR A 195 4.54 2.69 16.42
CA TYR A 195 4.25 2.75 14.98
C TYR A 195 2.89 2.17 14.62
N ALA A 196 1.99 2.05 15.60
CA ALA A 196 0.66 1.48 15.40
C ALA A 196 -0.09 2.21 14.27
N PHE A 197 -0.78 1.42 13.46
CA PHE A 197 -1.76 1.94 12.53
C PHE A 197 -2.87 2.63 13.31
N ASP A 198 -2.94 3.95 13.19
CA ASP A 198 -3.90 4.79 13.92
C ASP A 198 -4.51 5.84 12.98
N PRO A 199 -5.37 5.43 12.04
CA PRO A 199 -6.02 6.37 11.15
C PRO A 199 -7.07 7.20 11.92
N PRO A 200 -7.33 8.44 11.48
CA PRO A 200 -8.31 9.30 12.11
C PRO A 200 -9.75 8.80 11.88
N ALA A 201 -10.67 9.21 12.76
CA ALA A 201 -12.09 8.94 12.60
C ALA A 201 -12.65 9.50 11.27
N GLY A 202 -13.58 8.77 10.67
CA GLY A 202 -14.15 9.07 9.35
C GLY A 202 -13.23 8.69 8.17
N CYS A 203 -12.18 7.91 8.41
CA CYS A 203 -11.33 7.39 7.34
C CYS A 203 -12.03 6.30 6.51
N LEU A 204 -11.52 6.06 5.31
CA LEU A 204 -11.80 4.84 4.56
C LEU A 204 -10.63 3.87 4.74
N LEU A 205 -10.92 2.57 4.83
CA LEU A 205 -9.90 1.53 4.97
C LEU A 205 -9.78 0.70 3.69
N LEU A 206 -8.57 0.54 3.17
CA LEU A 206 -8.20 -0.48 2.20
C LEU A 206 -7.53 -1.64 2.93
N LEU A 207 -8.07 -2.84 2.83
CA LEU A 207 -7.50 -4.04 3.44
C LEU A 207 -7.25 -5.11 2.39
N GLU A 208 -6.03 -5.63 2.34
CA GLU A 208 -5.63 -6.75 1.49
C GLU A 208 -4.80 -7.76 2.27
N ASP A 209 -4.79 -9.02 1.86
CA ASP A 209 -3.82 -10.00 2.35
C ASP A 209 -3.64 -11.13 1.34
N VAL A 210 -2.71 -12.05 1.64
CA VAL A 210 -2.40 -13.20 0.78
C VAL A 210 -2.09 -14.44 1.61
N ASN A 211 -2.58 -15.60 1.19
CA ASN A 211 -2.30 -16.90 1.83
C ASN A 211 -2.66 -16.96 3.33
N GLU A 212 -3.55 -16.08 3.81
CA GLU A 212 -4.10 -16.10 5.15
C GLU A 212 -5.32 -17.01 5.20
N ARG A 213 -5.38 -17.96 6.14
CA ARG A 213 -6.56 -18.84 6.23
C ARG A 213 -7.78 -18.07 6.72
N PRO A 214 -9.01 -18.47 6.39
CA PRO A 214 -10.21 -17.74 6.77
C PRO A 214 -10.32 -17.46 8.28
N TYR A 215 -9.96 -18.42 9.14
CA TYR A 215 -9.93 -18.19 10.60
C TYR A 215 -8.88 -17.15 11.05
N ARG A 216 -7.80 -16.96 10.28
CA ARG A 216 -6.79 -15.92 10.53
C ARG A 216 -7.32 -14.56 10.08
N LEU A 217 -8.03 -14.49 8.95
CA LEU A 217 -8.71 -13.27 8.51
C LEU A 217 -9.73 -12.79 9.55
N ASP A 218 -10.56 -13.69 10.08
CA ASP A 218 -11.47 -13.38 11.20
C ASP A 218 -10.70 -12.82 12.40
N ARG A 219 -9.66 -13.53 12.85
CA ARG A 219 -8.85 -13.08 14.00
C ARG A 219 -8.29 -11.67 13.79
N LEU A 220 -7.77 -11.38 12.60
CA LEU A 220 -7.20 -10.08 12.26
C LEU A 220 -8.27 -8.97 12.23
N TRP A 221 -9.42 -9.24 11.60
CA TRP A 221 -10.57 -8.34 11.59
C TRP A 221 -11.06 -8.06 13.02
N THR A 222 -11.26 -9.12 13.80
CA THR A 222 -11.69 -9.05 15.20
C THR A 222 -10.69 -8.24 16.04
N GLN A 223 -9.38 -8.40 15.82
CA GLN A 223 -8.36 -7.61 16.50
C GLN A 223 -8.47 -6.12 16.15
N LEU A 224 -8.61 -5.76 14.86
CA LEU A 224 -8.79 -4.36 14.44
C LEU A 224 -10.08 -3.76 15.01
N ARG A 225 -11.17 -4.55 15.07
CA ARG A 225 -12.43 -4.13 15.69
C ARG A 225 -12.26 -3.85 17.18
N LEU A 226 -11.65 -4.78 17.93
CA LEU A 226 -11.45 -4.64 19.37
C LEU A 226 -10.46 -3.53 19.73
N ALA A 227 -9.56 -3.16 18.82
CA ALA A 227 -8.71 -1.98 18.93
C ALA A 227 -9.42 -0.65 18.58
N GLY A 228 -10.71 -0.71 18.19
CA GLY A 228 -11.52 0.43 17.79
C GLY A 228 -11.13 1.04 16.44
N ILE A 229 -10.31 0.35 15.63
CA ILE A 229 -9.88 0.83 14.31
C ILE A 229 -11.04 0.80 13.33
N LEU A 230 -11.78 -0.32 13.30
CA LEU A 230 -12.94 -0.45 12.41
C LEU A 230 -14.05 0.51 12.82
N ASP A 231 -14.27 0.73 14.12
CA ASP A 231 -15.29 1.68 14.61
C ASP A 231 -15.02 3.15 14.19
N ARG A 232 -13.77 3.48 13.87
CA ARG A 232 -13.37 4.80 13.34
C ARG A 232 -13.59 4.94 11.84
N ALA A 233 -13.77 3.84 11.11
CA ALA A 233 -13.89 3.86 9.67
C ALA A 233 -15.31 4.23 9.21
N ALA A 234 -15.41 5.07 8.19
CA ALA A 234 -16.66 5.40 7.51
C ALA A 234 -17.02 4.37 6.43
N GLY A 235 -16.06 3.61 5.93
CA GLY A 235 -16.27 2.60 4.89
C GLY A 235 -15.02 1.75 4.66
N ILE A 236 -15.21 0.53 4.13
CA ILE A 236 -14.13 -0.46 3.95
C ILE A 236 -14.10 -0.96 2.51
N VAL A 237 -12.91 -1.02 1.95
CA VAL A 237 -12.57 -1.64 0.67
C VAL A 237 -11.72 -2.87 0.96
N LEU A 238 -12.24 -4.03 0.61
CA LEU A 238 -11.57 -5.31 0.70
C LEU A 238 -11.03 -5.69 -0.70
N ALA A 239 -9.75 -6.06 -0.78
CA ALA A 239 -9.15 -6.57 -2.01
C ALA A 239 -9.62 -8.00 -2.34
N ASP A 240 -8.94 -8.70 -3.26
CA ASP A 240 -9.35 -10.05 -3.71
C ASP A 240 -8.84 -11.22 -2.82
N PHE A 241 -8.01 -10.96 -1.81
CA PHE A 241 -7.47 -11.96 -0.87
C PHE A 241 -6.98 -13.28 -1.50
N PRO A 242 -6.05 -13.26 -2.47
CA PRO A 242 -5.61 -14.45 -3.18
C PRO A 242 -5.01 -15.51 -2.24
N GLY A 243 -5.40 -16.77 -2.46
CA GLY A 243 -4.92 -17.92 -1.67
C GLY A 243 -5.44 -17.96 -0.24
N CYS A 244 -6.44 -17.13 0.11
CA CYS A 244 -6.98 -17.05 1.46
C CYS A 244 -8.17 -17.97 1.74
N ASP A 245 -8.65 -18.72 0.75
CA ASP A 245 -9.67 -19.74 0.97
C ASP A 245 -9.08 -20.98 1.68
N GLU A 246 -9.94 -21.78 2.32
CA GLU A 246 -9.53 -23.10 2.77
C GLU A 246 -9.17 -23.99 1.56
N PRO A 247 -8.11 -24.82 1.63
CA PRO A 247 -7.72 -25.68 0.49
C PRO A 247 -8.81 -26.64 0.03
N GLY A 248 -9.72 -27.02 0.92
CA GLY A 248 -10.88 -27.86 0.62
C GLY A 248 -12.06 -27.11 -0.01
N GLY A 249 -12.00 -25.77 -0.11
CA GLY A 249 -13.08 -24.93 -0.62
C GLY A 249 -14.29 -24.80 0.31
N GLU A 250 -14.19 -25.31 1.53
CA GLU A 250 -15.28 -25.34 2.52
C GLU A 250 -15.65 -23.95 3.04
N VAL A 251 -14.65 -23.05 3.10
CA VAL A 251 -14.80 -21.68 3.56
C VAL A 251 -13.98 -20.77 2.66
N ALA A 252 -14.64 -19.81 2.02
CA ALA A 252 -13.98 -18.76 1.25
C ALA A 252 -13.72 -17.51 2.10
N ALA A 253 -12.63 -16.79 1.82
CA ALA A 253 -12.31 -15.51 2.45
C ALA A 253 -13.46 -14.51 2.31
N ARG A 254 -14.08 -14.48 1.12
CA ARG A 254 -15.24 -13.66 0.79
C ARG A 254 -16.43 -13.93 1.71
N GLU A 255 -16.70 -15.19 2.07
CA GLU A 255 -17.80 -15.56 2.97
C GLU A 255 -17.53 -15.11 4.41
N VAL A 256 -16.29 -15.26 4.88
CA VAL A 256 -15.88 -14.77 6.19
C VAL A 256 -16.06 -13.26 6.28
N PHE A 257 -15.60 -12.50 5.30
CA PHE A 257 -15.79 -11.06 5.29
C PHE A 257 -17.25 -10.65 5.15
N ALA A 258 -18.04 -11.36 4.36
CA ALA A 258 -19.49 -11.11 4.25
C ALA A 258 -20.20 -11.27 5.59
N GLU A 259 -19.81 -12.25 6.42
CA GLU A 259 -20.35 -12.43 7.77
C GLU A 259 -19.89 -11.31 8.70
N LEU A 260 -18.58 -11.05 8.77
CA LEU A 260 -17.99 -10.06 9.66
C LEU A 260 -18.49 -8.63 9.38
N ALA A 261 -18.64 -8.29 8.10
CA ALA A 261 -19.07 -6.98 7.64
C ALA A 261 -20.51 -6.63 8.03
N ARG A 262 -21.39 -7.62 8.31
CA ARG A 262 -22.78 -7.35 8.73
C ARG A 262 -22.90 -6.46 9.96
N SER A 263 -21.88 -6.50 10.83
CA SER A 263 -21.84 -5.70 12.06
C SER A 263 -21.20 -4.32 11.87
N PHE A 264 -20.65 -4.05 10.69
CA PHE A 264 -20.01 -2.77 10.39
C PHE A 264 -21.05 -1.74 9.92
N ALA A 265 -20.93 -0.51 10.42
CA ALA A 265 -21.96 0.52 10.24
C ALA A 265 -21.91 1.23 8.86
N GLY A 266 -20.79 1.16 8.15
CA GLY A 266 -20.59 1.81 6.86
C GLY A 266 -20.64 0.84 5.67
N PRO A 267 -20.55 1.34 4.43
CA PRO A 267 -20.46 0.50 3.25
C PRO A 267 -19.19 -0.35 3.23
N VAL A 268 -19.32 -1.55 2.70
CA VAL A 268 -18.21 -2.48 2.48
C VAL A 268 -18.30 -3.02 1.07
N VAL A 269 -17.21 -2.87 0.31
CA VAL A 269 -17.03 -3.50 -1.00
C VAL A 269 -15.90 -4.51 -0.95
N PHE A 270 -16.01 -5.57 -1.75
CA PHE A 270 -15.03 -6.65 -1.85
C PHE A 270 -14.62 -6.86 -3.30
N GLY A 271 -13.39 -7.31 -3.53
CA GLY A 271 -12.92 -7.65 -4.87
C GLY A 271 -12.21 -6.51 -5.60
N LEU A 272 -11.56 -5.57 -4.87
CA LEU A 272 -10.69 -4.59 -5.51
C LEU A 272 -9.35 -5.28 -5.91
N PRO A 273 -8.95 -5.29 -7.19
CA PRO A 273 -7.74 -5.98 -7.62
C PRO A 273 -6.49 -5.16 -7.27
N THR A 274 -6.06 -5.17 -6.01
CA THR A 274 -4.83 -4.50 -5.53
C THR A 274 -4.07 -5.37 -4.54
N GLY A 275 -2.79 -5.06 -4.30
CA GLY A 275 -1.90 -5.87 -3.48
C GLY A 275 -1.43 -7.14 -4.20
N HIS A 276 -1.71 -8.31 -3.63
CA HIS A 276 -1.16 -9.59 -4.12
C HIS A 276 -1.92 -10.23 -5.29
N THR A 277 -2.82 -9.50 -5.95
CA THR A 277 -3.57 -10.00 -7.11
C THR A 277 -2.68 -10.18 -8.34
N ALA A 278 -3.26 -10.77 -9.40
CA ALA A 278 -2.53 -11.08 -10.62
C ALA A 278 -2.06 -9.83 -11.38
N VAL A 279 -2.89 -8.80 -11.44
CA VAL A 279 -2.61 -7.50 -12.06
C VAL A 279 -3.13 -6.41 -11.10
N PRO A 280 -2.33 -6.00 -10.10
CA PRO A 280 -2.77 -5.07 -9.08
C PRO A 280 -2.84 -3.63 -9.62
N LEU A 281 -3.91 -2.94 -9.21
CA LEU A 281 -4.04 -1.49 -9.27
C LEU A 281 -3.11 -0.82 -8.27
N THR A 282 -2.52 0.29 -8.68
CA THR A 282 -1.85 1.22 -7.76
C THR A 282 -2.89 2.13 -7.12
N VAL A 283 -2.92 2.16 -5.79
CA VAL A 283 -3.89 2.95 -5.01
C VAL A 283 -3.17 3.98 -4.16
N PRO A 284 -3.41 5.29 -4.36
CA PRO A 284 -2.86 6.32 -3.47
C PRO A 284 -3.52 6.23 -2.08
N LEU A 285 -2.70 6.30 -1.04
CA LEU A 285 -3.11 6.36 0.37
C LEU A 285 -2.84 7.76 0.92
N GLY A 286 -3.64 8.20 1.88
CA GLY A 286 -3.59 9.56 2.42
C GLY A 286 -4.24 10.59 1.49
N VAL A 287 -5.15 10.16 0.60
CA VAL A 287 -5.93 11.04 -0.28
C VAL A 287 -7.42 10.79 -0.12
N ARG A 288 -8.26 11.75 -0.55
CA ARG A 288 -9.71 11.57 -0.50
C ARG A 288 -10.18 10.56 -1.54
N ALA A 289 -11.06 9.68 -1.08
CA ALA A 289 -11.76 8.71 -1.89
C ALA A 289 -13.23 8.63 -1.50
N ARG A 290 -14.02 7.99 -2.35
CA ARG A 290 -15.42 7.66 -2.13
C ARG A 290 -15.67 6.18 -2.43
N ILE A 291 -16.46 5.55 -1.58
CA ILE A 291 -17.03 4.21 -1.79
C ILE A 291 -18.50 4.41 -2.14
N LEU A 292 -18.91 3.82 -3.25
CA LEU A 292 -20.31 3.65 -3.63
C LEU A 292 -20.59 2.16 -3.56
N ALA A 293 -21.43 1.72 -2.62
CA ALA A 293 -21.78 0.32 -2.43
C ALA A 293 -23.28 0.14 -2.66
N GLY A 294 -23.61 -0.50 -3.79
CA GLY A 294 -24.98 -0.79 -4.21
C GLY A 294 -24.96 -1.77 -5.38
N SER A 295 -25.93 -1.66 -6.29
CA SER A 295 -26.01 -2.54 -7.47
C SER A 295 -24.86 -2.34 -8.48
N ARG A 296 -24.16 -1.21 -8.42
CA ARG A 296 -22.97 -0.89 -9.21
C ARG A 296 -21.90 -0.33 -8.28
N PRO A 297 -21.16 -1.19 -7.59
CA PRO A 297 -20.15 -0.72 -6.64
C PRO A 297 -19.00 -0.01 -7.36
N ALA A 298 -18.43 0.99 -6.70
CA ALA A 298 -17.26 1.71 -7.20
C ALA A 298 -16.40 2.25 -6.06
N VAL A 299 -15.09 2.27 -6.27
CA VAL A 299 -14.13 3.01 -5.46
C VAL A 299 -13.58 4.14 -6.33
N VAL A 300 -13.73 5.37 -5.87
CA VAL A 300 -13.37 6.57 -6.63
C VAL A 300 -12.30 7.34 -5.87
N ILE A 301 -11.17 7.59 -6.49
CA ILE A 301 -10.14 8.48 -5.96
C ILE A 301 -10.46 9.91 -6.41
N GLU A 302 -10.80 10.77 -5.45
CA GLU A 302 -11.30 12.12 -5.71
C GLU A 302 -10.19 13.18 -5.71
N GLU A 303 -9.01 12.80 -5.25
CA GLU A 303 -7.85 13.69 -5.17
C GLU A 303 -6.61 13.08 -5.83
N LYS A 304 -5.78 13.96 -6.39
CA LYS A 304 -4.46 13.60 -6.89
C LYS A 304 -3.59 13.01 -5.76
N GLY A 305 -2.88 11.93 -6.08
CA GLY A 305 -1.88 11.30 -5.21
C GLY A 305 -0.61 12.13 -5.03
N THR A 306 -0.31 13.01 -6.00
CA THR A 306 0.89 13.85 -6.04
C THR A 306 0.55 15.25 -6.58
N GLU A 307 1.37 16.25 -6.28
CA GLU A 307 1.20 17.66 -6.69
C GLU A 307 2.48 18.34 -7.18
#